data_AF-A0A8B2YVX2-F1
#
_entry.id   AF-A0A8B2YVX2-F1
#
_cell.length_a   1.000
_cell.length_b   1.000
_cell.length_c   1.000
_cell.angle_alpha   90.00
_cell.angle_beta   90.00
_cell.angle_gamma   90.00
#
_symmetry.space_group_name_H-M   'P 1'
#
loop_
_entity.id
_entity.type
_entity.pdbx_description
1 polymer ?
#
loop_
_entity_poly.entity_id
_entity_poly.type
_entity_poly.pdbx_seq_one_letter_code
_entity_poly.pdbx_strand_id
1 'polypeptide(L)'
;SADIVSSTSLSVDETIRLKQRIEALFALLKTKYPDFYGRQIKGDYIECVMQNVSNVFRIALVIKSCIKSFPITENRKAKSFQTYGIRMAIGIGNMRIVDTEQGIWDGESIYMSGRSLEGMNALNKGTLSVCTS
;
A
#
# COMPACT_ATOMS: atom_id res chain seq x y z
N SER A 1 -1.95 0.40 -5.83
CA SER A 1 -2.68 -0.23 -4.72
C SER A 1 -1.83 -1.19 -3.92
N ALA A 2 -2.18 -1.45 -2.67
CA ALA A 2 -1.51 -2.42 -1.81
C ALA A 2 -2.47 -3.06 -0.79
N ASP A 3 -2.13 -4.24 -0.29
CA ASP A 3 -2.96 -5.01 0.64
C ASP A 3 -2.10 -5.69 1.71
N ILE A 4 -2.40 -5.41 2.98
CA ILE A 4 -1.65 -5.93 4.13
C ILE A 4 -1.94 -7.42 4.30
N VAL A 5 -0.89 -8.23 4.22
CA VAL A 5 -1.03 -9.70 4.22
C VAL A 5 -1.39 -10.19 5.61
N SER A 6 -2.51 -10.89 5.73
CA SER A 6 -2.98 -11.47 7.00
C SER A 6 -3.20 -10.41 8.10
N SER A 7 -3.68 -9.22 7.73
CA SER A 7 -4.07 -8.13 8.65
C SER A 7 -4.95 -8.61 9.82
N THR A 8 -5.92 -9.49 9.56
CA THR A 8 -6.84 -10.06 10.56
C THR A 8 -6.19 -10.98 11.59
N SER A 9 -4.92 -11.35 11.39
CA SER A 9 -4.16 -12.13 12.37
C SER A 9 -3.45 -11.27 13.42
N LEU A 10 -3.41 -9.96 13.23
CA LEU A 10 -2.86 -9.01 14.17
C LEU A 10 -3.82 -8.80 15.35
N SER A 11 -3.27 -8.57 16.53
CA SER A 11 -4.06 -8.11 17.67
C SER A 11 -4.63 -6.70 17.43
N VAL A 12 -5.60 -6.30 18.25
CA VAL A 12 -6.18 -4.95 18.20
C VAL A 12 -5.09 -3.88 18.40
N ASP A 13 -4.21 -4.06 19.39
CA ASP A 13 -3.12 -3.13 19.68
C ASP A 13 -2.08 -3.07 18.55
N GLU A 14 -1.75 -4.20 17.92
CA GLU A 14 -0.88 -4.23 16.74
C GLU A 14 -1.51 -3.53 15.54
N THR A 15 -2.81 -3.72 15.33
CA THR A 15 -3.57 -3.08 14.24
C THR A 15 -3.57 -1.56 14.40
N ILE A 16 -3.84 -1.07 15.62
CA ILE A 16 -3.83 0.37 15.93
C ILE A 16 -2.43 0.97 15.72
N ARG A 17 -1.39 0.31 16.25
CA ARG A 17 0.00 0.78 16.09
C ARG A 17 0.47 0.75 14.64
N LEU A 18 0.08 -0.27 13.87
CA LEU A 18 0.42 -0.36 12.46
C LEU A 18 -0.25 0.78 11.67
N LYS A 19 -1.53 1.06 11.93
CA LYS A 19 -2.25 2.19 11.33
C LYS A 19 -1.55 3.52 11.63
N GLN A 20 -1.24 3.80 12.89
CA GLN A 20 -0.52 5.02 13.30
C GLN A 20 0.85 5.13 12.60
N ARG A 21 1.57 4.02 12.45
CA ARG A 21 2.85 3.99 11.74
C ARG A 21 2.71 4.29 10.24
N ILE A 22 1.65 3.79 9.61
CA ILE A 22 1.35 4.08 8.19
C ILE A 22 0.96 5.55 8.02
N GLU A 23 0.13 6.10 8.90
CA GLU A 23 -0.26 7.52 8.89
C GLU A 23 0.96 8.44 9.06
N ALA A 24 1.85 8.13 10.02
CA ALA A 24 3.09 8.86 10.21
C ALA A 24 4.01 8.78 8.97
N LEU A 25 4.07 7.61 8.32
CA LEU A 25 4.81 7.47 7.07
C LEU A 25 4.20 8.32 5.95
N PHE A 26 2.88 8.33 5.81
CA PHE A 26 2.21 9.13 4.78
C PHE A 26 2.44 10.62 4.98
N ALA A 27 2.41 11.12 6.23
CA ALA A 27 2.75 12.50 6.54
C ALA A 27 4.20 12.83 6.12
N LEU A 28 5.16 11.95 6.46
CA LEU A 28 6.57 12.12 6.08
C LEU A 28 6.76 12.12 4.55
N LEU A 29 6.10 11.19 3.86
CA LEU A 29 6.14 11.11 2.40
C LEU A 29 5.52 12.36 1.76
N LYS A 30 4.42 12.88 2.31
CA LYS A 30 3.78 14.12 1.84
C LYS A 30 4.71 15.33 1.98
N THR A 31 5.44 15.44 3.10
CA THR A 31 6.42 16.51 3.30
C THR A 31 7.57 16.44 2.29
N LYS A 32 8.05 15.23 1.98
CA LYS A 32 9.19 15.04 1.06
C LYS A 32 8.79 15.06 -0.42
N TYR A 33 7.58 14.62 -0.72
CA TYR A 33 7.01 14.52 -2.07
C TYR A 33 5.62 15.18 -2.04
N PRO A 34 5.53 16.50 -2.31
CA PRO A 34 4.28 17.24 -2.19
C PRO A 34 3.15 16.73 -3.08
N ASP A 35 3.44 16.00 -4.15
CA ASP A 35 2.45 15.37 -5.04
C ASP A 35 1.99 13.98 -4.58
N PHE A 36 2.56 13.45 -3.49
CA PHE A 36 2.12 12.20 -2.88
C PHE A 36 0.77 12.34 -2.19
N TYR A 37 -0.11 11.38 -2.41
CA TYR A 37 -1.30 11.16 -1.61
C TYR A 37 -1.45 9.67 -1.33
N GLY A 38 -1.73 9.32 -0.08
CA GLY A 38 -1.94 7.95 0.36
C GLY A 38 -3.12 7.87 1.29
N ARG A 39 -3.89 6.77 1.21
CA ARG A 39 -5.01 6.49 2.09
C ARG A 39 -5.09 5.00 2.40
N GLN A 40 -5.59 4.69 3.59
CA GLN A 40 -5.95 3.33 3.97
C GLN A 40 -7.47 3.19 3.93
N ILE A 41 -7.94 2.12 3.31
CA ILE A 41 -9.36 1.82 3.05
C ILE A 41 -9.67 0.46 3.65
N LYS A 42 -10.82 0.33 4.31
CA LYS A 42 -11.31 -0.95 4.89
C LYS A 42 -10.34 -1.66 5.86
N GLY A 43 -9.30 -0.97 6.34
CA GLY A 43 -8.40 -1.44 7.40
C GLY A 43 -7.11 -2.10 6.93
N ASP A 44 -7.05 -2.69 5.74
CA ASP A 44 -5.88 -3.39 5.23
C ASP A 44 -5.49 -3.02 3.79
N TYR A 45 -6.41 -2.42 3.06
CA TYR A 45 -6.16 -1.95 1.70
C TYR A 45 -5.58 -0.54 1.72
N ILE A 46 -4.56 -0.30 0.90
CA ILE A 46 -3.88 0.99 0.77
C ILE A 46 -3.92 1.42 -0.68
N GLU A 47 -4.28 2.67 -0.90
CA GLU A 47 -4.17 3.33 -2.19
C GLU A 47 -3.23 4.52 -2.08
N CYS A 48 -2.43 4.72 -3.13
CA CYS A 48 -1.61 5.91 -3.26
C CYS A 48 -1.69 6.40 -4.70
N VAL A 49 -1.62 7.71 -4.88
CA VAL A 49 -1.57 8.38 -6.19
C VAL A 49 -0.46 9.43 -6.17
N MET A 50 0.22 9.56 -7.31
CA MET A 50 1.30 10.51 -7.55
C MET A 50 1.30 10.91 -9.01
N GLN A 51 1.75 12.13 -9.30
CA GLN A 51 1.94 12.60 -10.67
C GLN A 51 3.35 12.27 -11.17
N ASN A 52 4.36 12.38 -10.31
CA ASN A 52 5.74 12.10 -10.68
C ASN A 52 6.06 10.60 -10.62
N VAL A 53 5.95 9.93 -11.77
CA VAL A 53 6.22 8.50 -11.95
C VAL A 53 7.62 8.09 -11.49
N SER A 54 8.64 8.96 -11.64
CA SER A 54 10.03 8.64 -11.27
C SER A 54 10.21 8.33 -9.79
N ASN A 55 9.32 8.83 -8.92
CA ASN A 55 9.38 8.59 -7.47
C ASN A 55 8.54 7.39 -7.01
N VAL A 56 7.63 6.89 -7.85
CA VAL A 56 6.60 5.91 -7.45
C VAL A 56 7.23 4.60 -6.97
N PHE A 57 8.23 4.08 -7.69
CA PHE A 57 8.90 2.84 -7.29
C PHE A 57 9.65 2.99 -5.95
N ARG A 58 10.34 4.11 -5.75
CA ARG A 58 11.04 4.40 -4.48
C ARG A 58 10.06 4.46 -3.32
N ILE A 59 8.93 5.15 -3.49
CA ILE A 59 7.92 5.30 -2.44
C ILE A 59 7.25 3.97 -2.15
N ALA A 60 6.98 3.16 -3.18
CA ALA A 60 6.44 1.82 -2.99
C ALA A 60 7.37 0.93 -2.16
N LEU A 61 8.69 0.97 -2.41
CA LEU A 61 9.68 0.26 -1.59
C LEU A 61 9.72 0.76 -0.15
N VAL A 62 9.65 2.08 0.07
CA VAL A 62 9.62 2.66 1.42
C VAL A 62 8.39 2.18 2.19
N ILE A 63 7.20 2.20 1.57
CA ILE A 63 5.95 1.70 2.18
C ILE A 63 6.09 0.21 2.50
N LYS A 64 6.55 -0.59 1.53
CA LYS A 64 6.77 -2.03 1.70
C LYS A 64 7.69 -2.32 2.88
N SER A 65 8.84 -1.66 2.94
CA SER A 65 9.82 -1.85 4.02
C SER A 65 9.30 -1.37 5.38
N CYS A 66 8.53 -0.27 5.43
CA CYS A 66 7.96 0.22 6.68
C CYS A 66 6.99 -0.79 7.31
N ILE A 67 6.09 -1.36 6.50
CA ILE A 67 5.08 -2.32 6.97
C ILE A 67 5.73 -3.67 7.28
N LYS A 68 6.65 -4.14 6.42
CA LYS A 68 7.38 -5.39 6.61
C LYS A 68 8.28 -5.39 7.86
N SER A 69 8.81 -4.23 8.25
CA SER A 69 9.62 -4.08 9.48
C SER A 69 8.79 -3.78 10.73
N PHE A 70 7.46 -3.87 10.65
CA PHE A 70 6.61 -3.69 11.82
C PHE A 70 6.79 -4.87 12.79
N PRO A 71 7.21 -4.61 14.04
CA PRO A 71 7.37 -5.67 15.03
C PRO A 71 6.00 -6.17 15.47
N ILE A 72 5.82 -7.48 15.45
CA ILE A 72 4.64 -8.15 16.01
C ILE A 72 5.07 -9.22 16.98
N THR A 73 4.19 -9.56 17.92
CA THR A 73 4.39 -10.68 18.82
C THR A 73 4.35 -11.97 18.01
N GLU A 74 5.33 -12.87 18.19
CA GLU A 74 5.36 -14.12 17.44
C GLU A 74 4.10 -14.95 17.70
N ASN A 75 3.37 -15.22 16.62
CA ASN A 75 2.20 -16.07 16.63
C ASN A 75 2.13 -16.84 15.31
N ARG A 76 1.85 -18.15 15.38
CA ARG A 76 1.68 -19.01 14.19
C ARG A 76 0.69 -18.43 13.18
N LYS A 77 -0.37 -17.75 13.66
CA LYS A 77 -1.38 -17.11 12.80
C LYS A 77 -0.83 -15.92 12.00
N ALA A 78 0.18 -15.22 12.53
CA ALA A 78 0.75 -14.01 11.95
C ALA A 78 2.05 -14.26 11.15
N LYS A 79 2.45 -15.53 10.99
CA LYS A 79 3.64 -15.92 10.20
C LYS A 79 3.61 -15.37 8.78
N SER A 80 2.44 -15.31 8.14
CA SER A 80 2.29 -14.74 6.80
C SER A 80 2.55 -13.23 6.76
N PHE A 81 2.08 -12.48 7.76
CA PHE A 81 2.42 -11.06 7.91
C PHE A 81 3.93 -10.91 8.12
N GLN A 82 4.51 -11.70 9.02
CA GLN A 82 5.96 -11.66 9.27
C GLN A 82 6.78 -12.00 8.03
N THR A 83 6.32 -12.90 7.15
CA THR A 83 7.04 -13.25 5.91
C THR A 83 6.87 -12.20 4.82
N TYR A 84 5.66 -11.69 4.61
CA TYR A 84 5.34 -10.87 3.42
C TYR A 84 5.08 -9.39 3.75
N GLY A 85 4.45 -9.11 4.88
CA GLY A 85 4.02 -7.78 5.34
C GLY A 85 2.90 -7.21 4.48
N ILE A 86 3.24 -6.84 3.25
CA ILE A 86 2.33 -6.21 2.29
C ILE A 86 2.63 -6.65 0.85
N ARG A 87 1.55 -6.91 0.09
CA ARG A 87 1.58 -7.09 -1.37
C ARG A 87 1.19 -5.79 -2.06
N MET A 88 1.84 -5.49 -3.18
CA MET A 88 1.73 -4.16 -3.82
C MET A 88 1.70 -4.26 -5.34
N ALA A 89 0.88 -3.41 -5.96
CA ALA A 89 0.86 -3.21 -7.40
C ALA A 89 0.92 -1.71 -7.72
N ILE A 90 1.73 -1.37 -8.72
CA ILE A 90 1.88 -0.02 -9.27
C ILE A 90 1.22 -0.02 -10.64
N GLY A 91 0.27 0.90 -10.85
CA GLY A 91 -0.28 1.21 -12.16
C GLY A 91 0.30 2.53 -12.64
N ILE A 92 0.84 2.56 -13.86
CA ILE A 92 1.31 3.77 -14.52
C ILE A 92 0.43 3.97 -15.74
N GLY A 93 -0.22 5.12 -15.83
CA GLY A 93 -1.18 5.43 -16.88
C GLY A 93 -2.00 6.64 -16.50
N ASN A 94 -3.04 6.91 -17.29
CA ASN A 94 -3.84 8.10 -17.11
C ASN A 94 -4.75 8.02 -15.88
N MET A 95 -4.95 9.17 -15.25
CA MET A 95 -6.01 9.38 -14.25
C MET A 95 -7.02 10.36 -14.82
N ARG A 96 -8.31 10.03 -14.72
CA ARG A 96 -9.41 10.88 -15.19
C ARG A 96 -9.77 11.93 -14.13
N ILE A 97 -9.83 11.52 -12.86
CA ILE A 97 -10.15 12.37 -11.72
C ILE A 97 -9.18 12.05 -10.59
N VAL A 98 -8.55 13.09 -10.04
CA VAL A 98 -7.76 13.02 -8.80
C VAL A 98 -8.23 14.14 -7.88
N ASP A 99 -9.37 13.93 -7.23
CA ASP A 99 -9.88 14.83 -6.20
C ASP A 99 -9.52 14.23 -4.82
N THR A 100 -8.47 14.77 -4.21
CA THR A 100 -7.98 14.29 -2.92
C THR A 100 -8.80 14.80 -1.74
N GLU A 101 -9.51 15.92 -1.89
CA GLU A 101 -10.35 16.50 -0.84
C GLU A 101 -11.63 15.69 -0.66
N GLN A 102 -12.27 15.31 -1.77
CA GLN A 102 -13.45 14.44 -1.78
C GLN A 102 -13.10 12.95 -1.74
N GLY A 103 -11.81 12.61 -1.87
CA GLY A 103 -11.35 11.23 -1.93
C GLY A 103 -11.82 10.48 -3.18
N ILE A 104 -11.96 11.16 -4.32
CA ILE A 104 -12.37 10.57 -5.58
C ILE A 104 -11.15 10.41 -6.48
N TRP A 105 -10.69 9.16 -6.62
CA TRP A 105 -9.62 8.79 -7.55
C TRP A 105 -10.20 7.85 -8.59
N ASP A 106 -10.28 8.31 -9.83
CA ASP A 106 -10.84 7.57 -10.96
C ASP A 106 -9.88 7.62 -12.14
N GLY A 107 -9.63 6.47 -12.76
CA GLY A 107 -8.73 6.40 -13.90
C GLY A 107 -8.13 5.02 -14.13
N GLU A 108 -7.52 4.88 -15.29
CA GLU A 108 -6.96 3.62 -15.75
C GLU A 108 -5.88 3.08 -14.80
N SER A 109 -4.96 3.94 -14.36
CA SER A 109 -3.83 3.50 -13.54
C SER A 109 -4.27 2.93 -12.19
N ILE A 110 -5.27 3.53 -11.53
CA ILE A 110 -5.78 3.01 -10.25
C ILE A 110 -6.51 1.68 -10.45
N TYR A 111 -7.30 1.53 -11.52
CA TYR A 111 -7.96 0.27 -11.86
C TYR A 111 -6.97 -0.85 -12.21
N MET A 112 -5.95 -0.56 -13.01
CA MET A 112 -4.90 -1.52 -13.36
C MET A 112 -4.19 -2.03 -12.11
N SER A 113 -3.80 -1.11 -11.22
CA SER A 113 -3.11 -1.48 -9.99
C SER A 113 -4.02 -2.28 -9.04
N GLY A 114 -5.32 -1.95 -8.96
CA GLY A 114 -6.30 -2.72 -8.20
C GLY A 114 -6.46 -4.15 -8.72
N ARG A 115 -6.71 -4.33 -10.02
CA ARG A 115 -6.86 -5.65 -10.63
C ARG A 115 -5.60 -6.50 -10.54
N SER A 116 -4.42 -5.89 -10.74
CA SER A 116 -3.15 -6.60 -10.62
C SER A 116 -2.94 -7.12 -9.20
N LEU A 117 -3.33 -6.33 -8.19
CA LEU A 117 -3.25 -6.72 -6.79
C LEU A 117 -4.24 -7.84 -6.44
N GLU A 118 -5.47 -7.78 -6.95
CA GLU A 118 -6.49 -8.83 -6.80
C GLU A 118 -6.02 -10.16 -7.41
N GLY A 119 -5.37 -10.11 -8.57
CA GLY A 119 -4.79 -11.28 -9.24
C GLY A 119 -3.59 -11.91 -8.53
N MET A 120 -3.04 -11.29 -7.48
CA MET A 120 -1.90 -11.86 -6.75
C MET A 120 -2.31 -13.08 -5.92
N ASN A 121 -1.79 -14.23 -6.30
CA ASN A 121 -1.97 -15.51 -5.60
C ASN A 121 -0.84 -15.78 -4.59
N ALA A 122 -0.87 -16.96 -3.95
CA ALA A 122 0.04 -17.32 -2.85
C ALA A 122 1.53 -17.22 -3.22
N LEU A 123 1.90 -17.45 -4.48
CA LEU A 123 3.27 -17.38 -4.98
C LEU A 123 3.80 -15.94 -5.04
N ASN A 124 2.90 -14.96 -5.20
CA ASN A 124 3.24 -13.56 -5.47
C ASN A 124 2.98 -12.64 -4.26
N LYS A 125 2.69 -13.19 -3.08
CA LYS A 125 2.42 -12.40 -1.86
C LYS A 125 3.59 -11.51 -1.43
N GLY A 126 4.82 -11.90 -1.76
CA GLY A 126 6.02 -11.12 -1.48
C GLY A 126 6.41 -10.12 -2.56
N THR A 127 5.81 -10.19 -3.75
CA THR A 127 6.29 -9.44 -4.92
C THR A 127 5.73 -8.02 -4.98
N LEU A 128 6.28 -7.22 -5.89
CA LEU A 128 5.72 -5.95 -6.31
C LEU A 128 5.46 -6.05 -7.82
N SER A 129 4.22 -5.78 -8.22
CA SER A 129 3.82 -5.78 -9.63
C SER A 129 3.84 -4.36 -10.18
N VAL A 130 4.27 -4.21 -11.44
CA VAL A 130 4.20 -2.94 -12.17
C VAL A 130 3.43 -3.19 -13.45
N CYS A 131 2.41 -2.38 -13.69
CA CYS A 131 1.57 -2.44 -14.88
C CYS A 131 1.56 -1.05 -15.55
N THR A 132 1.69 -1.02 -16.87
CA THR A 132 1.71 0.21 -17.67
C THR A 132 0.67 0.12 -18.79
N SER A 133 0.00 1.23 -19.10
CA SER A 133 -0.83 1.39 -20.30
C SER A 133 -0.12 2.27 -21.31
#